data_AF-A0A1V4Y7H4-F1
#
_entry.id   AF-A0A1V4Y7H4-F1
#
_cell.length_a   1.000
_cell.length_b   1.000
_cell.length_c   1.000
_cell.angle_alpha   90.00
_cell.angle_beta   90.00
_cell.angle_gamma   90.00
#
_symmetry.space_group_name_H-M   'P 1'
#
loop_
_entity.id
_entity.type
_entity.pdbx_description
1 polymer ?
#
loop_
_entity_poly.entity_id
_entity_poly.type
_entity_poly.pdbx_seq_one_letter_code
_entity_poly.pdbx_strand_id
1 'polypeptide(L)'
;MDHAITWDNIGLAYSDLASVEERKLNLKKAVEAYEAEIKVETLKEFPMQYAMARKNLGMAYTCMADVEDMDVNLEKAARSYGEALEKFENLKLSHHAEKVKNELAVIFRELRQDD
;
A
#
# COMPACT_ATOMS: atom_id res chain seq x y z
N MET A 1 -4.28 23.57 -6.93
CA MET A 1 -3.53 23.30 -5.69
C MET A 1 -4.51 22.82 -4.61
N ASP A 2 -5.34 21.81 -4.95
CA ASP A 2 -6.43 21.36 -4.06
C ASP A 2 -6.82 19.90 -4.30
N HIS A 3 -5.90 19.09 -4.83
CA HIS A 3 -6.13 17.65 -4.99
C HIS A 3 -5.74 16.86 -3.73
N ALA A 4 -4.81 17.36 -2.90
CA ALA A 4 -4.27 16.60 -1.78
C ALA A 4 -5.24 16.47 -0.59
N ILE A 5 -6.09 17.46 -0.34
CA ILE A 5 -7.01 17.49 0.82
C ILE A 5 -8.24 16.59 0.58
N THR A 6 -8.57 16.29 -0.67
CA THR A 6 -9.73 15.46 -1.02
C THR A 6 -9.50 13.98 -0.72
N TRP A 7 -8.28 13.47 -0.86
CA TRP A 7 -7.98 12.05 -0.65
C TRP A 7 -7.95 11.66 0.83
N ASP A 8 -7.37 12.51 1.69
CA ASP A 8 -7.28 12.23 3.14
C ASP A 8 -8.66 12.16 3.81
N ASN A 9 -9.60 13.03 3.41
CA ASN A 9 -10.94 13.06 4.00
C ASN A 9 -11.89 11.98 3.43
N ILE A 10 -11.65 11.50 2.20
CA ILE A 10 -12.39 10.36 1.63
C ILE A 10 -11.95 9.06 2.30
N GLY A 11 -10.65 8.89 2.57
CA GLY A 11 -10.12 7.70 3.22
C GLY A 11 -10.73 7.43 4.59
N LEU A 12 -10.92 8.47 5.42
CA LEU A 12 -11.48 8.36 6.77
C LEU A 12 -13.00 8.13 6.79
N ALA A 13 -13.76 8.73 5.87
CA ALA A 13 -15.23 8.62 5.83
C ALA A 13 -15.74 7.25 5.31
N TYR A 14 -14.96 6.53 4.50
CA TYR A 14 -15.32 5.18 4.04
C TYR A 14 -15.04 4.08 5.08
N SER A 15 -14.14 4.33 6.03
CA SER A 15 -13.75 3.35 7.06
C SER A 15 -14.85 3.04 8.08
N ASP A 16 -15.73 4.00 8.39
CA ASP A 16 -16.68 3.88 9.50
C ASP A 16 -18.05 3.29 9.13
N LEU A 17 -18.37 3.11 7.84
CA LEU A 17 -19.73 2.71 7.41
C LEU A 17 -19.83 1.58 6.38
N ALA A 18 -18.73 1.07 5.83
CA ALA A 18 -18.79 0.06 4.79
C ALA A 18 -19.00 -1.35 5.40
N SER A 19 -20.01 -2.07 4.92
CA SER A 19 -20.11 -3.53 5.14
C SER A 19 -18.82 -4.22 4.70
N VAL A 20 -18.52 -5.42 5.21
CA VAL A 20 -17.30 -6.17 4.81
C VAL A 20 -17.20 -6.31 3.28
N GLU A 21 -18.34 -6.44 2.59
CA GLU A 21 -18.43 -6.51 1.13
C GLU A 21 -18.08 -5.17 0.46
N GLU A 22 -18.56 -4.05 1.00
CA GLU A 22 -18.18 -2.71 0.53
C GLU A 22 -16.71 -2.39 0.84
N ARG A 23 -16.19 -2.79 2.01
CA ARG A 23 -14.76 -2.68 2.36
C ARG A 23 -13.92 -3.44 1.33
N LYS A 24 -14.28 -4.69 1.04
CA LYS A 24 -13.61 -5.51 0.02
C LYS A 24 -13.62 -4.85 -1.35
N LEU A 25 -14.77 -4.37 -1.81
CA LEU A 25 -14.91 -3.72 -3.12
C LEU A 25 -14.07 -2.44 -3.19
N ASN A 26 -14.09 -1.63 -2.13
CA ASN A 26 -13.32 -0.40 -2.05
C ASN A 26 -11.80 -0.68 -2.05
N LEU A 27 -11.36 -1.71 -1.34
CA LEU A 27 -9.96 -2.13 -1.34
C LEU A 27 -9.52 -2.63 -2.72
N LYS A 28 -10.36 -3.42 -3.43
CA LYS A 28 -10.05 -3.84 -4.81
C LYS A 28 -9.90 -2.66 -5.77
N LYS A 29 -10.81 -1.68 -5.68
CA LYS A 29 -10.71 -0.44 -6.48
C LYS A 29 -9.44 0.35 -6.15
N ALA A 30 -9.04 0.41 -4.88
CA ALA A 30 -7.80 1.08 -4.48
C ALA A 30 -6.57 0.37 -5.07
N VAL A 31 -6.52 -0.96 -5.01
CA VAL A 31 -5.46 -1.78 -5.62
C VAL A 31 -5.39 -1.52 -7.13
N GLU A 32 -6.52 -1.58 -7.84
CA GLU A 32 -6.59 -1.32 -9.28
C GLU A 32 -6.10 0.09 -9.64
N ALA A 33 -6.49 1.09 -8.86
CA ALA A 33 -6.07 2.48 -9.08
C ALA A 33 -4.55 2.66 -8.89
N TYR A 34 -3.98 2.13 -7.81
CA TYR A 34 -2.54 2.21 -7.58
C TYR A 34 -1.74 1.42 -8.61
N GLU A 35 -2.20 0.23 -9.01
CA GLU A 35 -1.56 -0.54 -10.09
C GLU A 35 -1.60 0.20 -11.43
N ALA A 36 -2.72 0.87 -11.75
CA ALA A 36 -2.83 1.69 -12.95
C ALA A 36 -1.88 2.89 -12.91
N GLU A 37 -1.80 3.59 -11.76
CA GLU A 37 -0.89 4.71 -11.55
C GLU A 37 0.58 4.29 -11.76
N ILE A 38 0.99 3.14 -11.18
CA ILE A 38 2.35 2.60 -11.29
C ILE A 38 2.71 2.18 -12.72
N LYS A 39 1.73 1.73 -13.51
CA LYS A 39 1.94 1.33 -14.92
C LYS A 39 2.24 2.52 -15.83
N VAL A 40 1.84 3.73 -15.45
CA VAL A 40 2.15 4.93 -16.22
C VAL A 40 3.67 5.16 -16.16
N GLU A 41 4.33 5.12 -17.33
CA GLU A 41 5.80 5.26 -17.42
C GLU A 41 6.30 6.55 -16.77
N THR A 42 5.48 7.60 -16.81
CA THR A 42 5.75 8.89 -16.15
C THR A 42 6.01 8.72 -14.66
N LEU A 43 5.35 7.80 -13.96
CA LEU A 43 5.59 7.60 -12.52
C LEU A 43 7.00 7.10 -12.23
N LYS A 44 7.62 6.36 -13.16
CA LYS A 44 9.00 5.87 -13.01
C LYS A 44 10.02 7.00 -13.08
N GLU A 45 9.68 8.12 -13.72
CA GLU A 45 10.50 9.34 -13.76
C GLU A 45 10.41 10.14 -12.45
N PHE A 46 9.43 9.82 -11.60
CA PHE A 46 9.16 10.47 -10.32
C PHE A 46 9.39 9.49 -9.16
N PRO A 47 10.65 9.24 -8.76
CA PRO A 47 11.00 8.13 -7.87
C PRO A 47 10.36 8.24 -6.48
N MET A 48 10.09 9.45 -5.98
CA MET A 48 9.40 9.64 -4.71
C MET A 48 7.92 9.28 -4.80
N GLN A 49 7.25 9.68 -5.88
CA GLN A 49 5.85 9.39 -6.16
C GLN A 49 5.66 7.89 -6.40
N TYR A 50 6.57 7.26 -7.16
CA TYR A 50 6.60 5.81 -7.32
C TYR A 50 6.70 5.09 -5.99
N ALA A 51 7.62 5.51 -5.11
CA ALA A 51 7.78 4.91 -3.79
C ALA A 51 6.51 5.07 -2.91
N MET A 52 5.85 6.22 -2.97
CA MET A 52 4.59 6.47 -2.27
C MET A 52 3.45 5.58 -2.79
N ALA A 53 3.29 5.48 -4.12
CA ALA A 53 2.28 4.64 -4.74
C ALA A 53 2.48 3.17 -4.39
N ARG A 54 3.74 2.68 -4.44
CA ARG A 54 4.09 1.31 -4.02
C ARG A 54 3.84 1.06 -2.53
N LYS A 55 4.16 2.02 -1.66
CA LYS A 55 3.83 1.94 -0.23
C LYS A 55 2.32 1.82 -0.02
N ASN A 56 1.53 2.66 -0.67
CA ASN A 56 0.08 2.66 -0.52
C ASN A 56 -0.57 1.38 -1.08
N LEU A 57 -0.02 0.85 -2.18
CA LEU A 57 -0.39 -0.47 -2.69
C LEU A 57 -0.09 -1.58 -1.67
N GLY A 58 1.06 -1.50 -0.99
CA GLY A 58 1.39 -2.40 0.12
C GLY A 58 0.35 -2.35 1.24
N MET A 59 -0.04 -1.15 1.68
CA MET A 59 -1.09 -0.96 2.69
C MET A 59 -2.44 -1.55 2.23
N ALA A 60 -2.84 -1.31 0.98
CA ALA A 60 -4.10 -1.82 0.45
C ALA A 60 -4.13 -3.36 0.45
N TYR A 61 -3.01 -4.01 0.11
CA TYR A 61 -2.91 -5.46 0.20
C TYR A 61 -2.88 -5.98 1.65
N THR A 62 -2.22 -5.30 2.59
CA THR A 62 -2.32 -5.64 4.02
C THR A 62 -3.78 -5.60 4.50
N CYS A 63 -4.53 -4.55 4.16
CA CYS A 63 -5.95 -4.49 4.50
C CYS A 63 -6.80 -5.56 3.78
N MET A 64 -6.41 -6.00 2.58
CA MET A 64 -7.07 -7.10 1.88
C MET A 64 -6.81 -8.44 2.56
N ALA A 65 -5.65 -8.63 3.19
CA ALA A 65 -5.33 -9.87 3.92
C ALA A 65 -6.30 -10.11 5.09
N ASP A 66 -6.82 -9.05 5.73
CA ASP A 66 -7.88 -9.15 6.75
C ASP A 66 -9.23 -9.65 6.20
N VAL A 67 -9.42 -9.58 4.88
CA VAL A 67 -10.71 -9.77 4.21
C VAL A 67 -10.75 -11.07 3.39
N GLU A 68 -9.70 -11.35 2.63
CA GLU A 68 -9.57 -12.59 1.85
C GLU A 68 -8.10 -12.93 1.56
N ASP A 69 -7.84 -14.19 1.23
CA ASP A 69 -6.56 -14.69 0.71
C ASP A 69 -5.34 -14.13 1.47
N MET A 70 -5.35 -14.27 2.80
CA MET A 70 -4.39 -13.65 3.73
C MET A 70 -2.95 -13.74 3.23
N ASP A 71 -2.43 -14.95 3.07
CA ASP A 71 -1.04 -15.20 2.66
C ASP A 71 -0.71 -14.55 1.31
N VAL A 72 -1.59 -14.72 0.33
CA VAL A 72 -1.41 -14.18 -1.03
C VAL A 72 -1.36 -12.65 -1.00
N ASN A 73 -2.23 -12.02 -0.19
CA ASN A 73 -2.27 -10.58 -0.07
C ASN A 73 -1.09 -10.05 0.77
N LEU A 74 -0.65 -10.75 1.81
CA LEU A 74 0.55 -10.42 2.57
C LEU A 74 1.82 -10.54 1.70
N GLU A 75 1.94 -11.54 0.84
CA GLU A 75 3.04 -11.66 -0.12
C GLU A 75 3.08 -10.49 -1.12
N LYS A 76 1.92 -10.09 -1.64
CA LYS A 76 1.80 -8.91 -2.53
C LYS A 76 2.12 -7.61 -1.79
N ALA A 77 1.70 -7.50 -0.54
CA ALA A 77 2.04 -6.37 0.33
C ALA A 77 3.55 -6.28 0.54
N ALA A 78 4.20 -7.39 0.90
CA ALA A 78 5.64 -7.47 1.10
C ALA A 78 6.42 -7.07 -0.16
N ARG A 79 6.00 -7.54 -1.34
CA ARG A 79 6.61 -7.12 -2.61
C ARG A 79 6.49 -5.62 -2.83
N SER A 80 5.30 -5.06 -2.63
CA SER A 80 5.03 -3.64 -2.87
C SER A 80 5.82 -2.74 -1.91
N TYR A 81 5.87 -3.11 -0.63
CA TYR A 81 6.70 -2.41 0.35
C TYR A 81 8.19 -2.57 0.10
N GLY A 82 8.66 -3.73 -0.35
CA GLY A 82 10.06 -3.95 -0.72
C GLY A 82 10.51 -2.99 -1.83
N GLU A 83 9.70 -2.83 -2.87
CA GLU A 83 9.98 -1.87 -3.95
C GLU A 83 9.97 -0.41 -3.44
N ALA A 84 9.01 -0.05 -2.58
CA ALA A 84 8.96 1.29 -1.98
C ALA A 84 10.20 1.57 -1.13
N LEU A 85 10.62 0.59 -0.33
CA LEU A 85 11.78 0.70 0.55
C LEU A 85 13.06 0.94 -0.25
N GLU A 86 13.30 0.14 -1.30
CA GLU A 86 14.46 0.31 -2.18
C GLU A 86 14.53 1.74 -2.73
N LYS A 87 13.40 2.30 -3.19
CA LYS A 87 13.37 3.67 -3.70
C LYS A 87 13.57 4.72 -2.61
N PHE A 88 12.97 4.56 -1.43
CA PHE A 88 13.20 5.48 -0.31
C PHE A 88 14.66 5.47 0.16
N GLU A 89 15.33 4.32 0.19
CA GLU A 89 16.74 4.20 0.54
C GLU A 89 17.64 4.84 -0.51
N ASN A 90 17.37 4.60 -1.80
CA ASN A 90 18.08 5.25 -2.91
C ASN A 90 17.95 6.78 -2.88
N LEU A 91 16.79 7.29 -2.47
CA LEU A 91 16.53 8.72 -2.27
C LEU A 91 17.04 9.28 -0.93
N LYS A 92 17.63 8.44 -0.06
CA LYS A 92 18.10 8.80 1.29
C LYS A 92 16.99 9.36 2.19
N LEU A 93 15.76 8.88 2.00
CA LEU A 93 14.57 9.29 2.77
C LEU A 93 14.36 8.38 3.99
N SER A 94 15.27 8.47 4.97
CA SER A 94 15.33 7.54 6.11
C SER A 94 14.02 7.43 6.92
N HIS A 95 13.30 8.54 7.14
CA HIS A 95 12.02 8.51 7.85
C HIS A 95 10.94 7.71 7.11
N HIS A 96 10.92 7.77 5.77
CA HIS A 96 9.97 6.99 4.97
C HIS A 96 10.37 5.52 4.93
N ALA A 97 11.67 5.24 4.73
CA ALA A 97 12.22 3.89 4.77
C ALA A 97 11.91 3.18 6.09
N GLU A 98 12.06 3.86 7.23
CA GLU A 98 11.78 3.29 8.56
C GLU A 98 10.31 2.90 8.72
N LYS A 99 9.39 3.74 8.26
CA LYS A 99 7.96 3.39 8.27
C LYS A 99 7.68 2.12 7.47
N VAL A 100 8.25 2.01 6.26
CA VAL A 100 8.08 0.82 5.42
C VAL A 100 8.70 -0.43 6.04
N LYS A 101 9.86 -0.30 6.71
CA LYS A 101 10.49 -1.40 7.45
C LYS A 101 9.60 -1.92 8.58
N ASN A 102 8.90 -1.03 9.29
CA ASN A 102 7.96 -1.43 10.32
C ASN A 102 6.79 -2.24 9.75
N GLU A 103 6.20 -1.79 8.63
CA GLU A 103 5.11 -2.53 7.96
C GLU A 103 5.58 -3.92 7.47
N LEU A 104 6.76 -4.01 6.86
CA LEU A 104 7.37 -5.29 6.45
C LEU A 104 7.61 -6.22 7.63
N ALA A 105 8.05 -5.67 8.78
CA ALA A 105 8.29 -6.46 9.97
C ALA A 105 6.99 -7.07 10.52
N VAL A 106 5.85 -6.38 10.39
CA VAL A 106 4.54 -6.93 10.76
C VAL A 106 4.16 -8.07 9.81
N ILE A 107 4.23 -7.83 8.49
CA ILE A 107 3.89 -8.84 7.47
C ILE A 107 4.72 -10.11 7.64
N PHE A 108 6.04 -9.99 7.83
CA PHE A 108 6.89 -11.16 8.01
C PHE A 108 6.67 -11.87 9.34
N ARG A 109 6.07 -11.24 10.36
CA ARG A 109 5.68 -11.95 11.59
C ARG A 109 4.41 -12.75 11.37
N GLU A 110 3.46 -12.22 10.61
CA GLU A 110 2.21 -12.90 10.27
C GLU A 110 2.50 -14.12 9.38
N LEU A 111 3.22 -13.93 8.27
CA LEU A 111 3.60 -15.03 7.37
C LEU A 111 4.47 -16.14 8.02
N ARG A 112 5.12 -15.87 9.16
CA ARG A 112 5.93 -16.85 9.90
C ARG A 112 5.13 -17.64 10.93
N GLN A 113 3.88 -17.27 11.20
CA GLN A 113 3.01 -17.99 12.13
C GLN A 113 2.24 -19.14 11.46
N ASP A 114 2.28 -19.23 10.13
CA ASP A 114 1.58 -20.24 9.34
C ASP A 114 2.43 -21.51 9.01
N ASP A 115 3.66 -21.59 9.54
CA ASP A 115 4.57 -22.77 9.47
C ASP A 115 4.59 -23.59 10.77
#